data_AF-A0A8J7Z7S7-F1
#
_entry.id   AF-A0A8J7Z7S7-F1
#
_cell.length_a   1.000
_cell.length_b   1.000
_cell.length_c   1.000
_cell.angle_alpha   90.00
_cell.angle_beta   90.00
_cell.angle_gamma   90.00
#
_symmetry.space_group_name_H-M   'P 1'
#
loop_
_entity.id
_entity.type
_entity.pdbx_description
1 polymer ?
#
loop_
_entity_poly.entity_id
_entity_poly.type
_entity_poly.pdbx_seq_one_letter_code
_entity_poly.pdbx_strand_id
1 'polypeptide(L)'
;MKKTRNLLMIFLLLTVVFIRPVKIETKITDTAIDEFLPEAMLAYHKWILNTSNDGIGEEIWSSPIVADLDRDGSLEIVFGSYNNRIYCVKPSSLNPPYYPEWFFVTGGDVHSSPAVADLDGDGTLEIIIGSNDYNLYCLNHLGLKEWNYTTGGSIRSSPTIADLDGDGLFEIVVGSDDYNLYCFNYDGTKKWNYSTNDIVFSSPAVADLDGDSTLEVIAGSFDDNLYCISHLGIQEWNYTTAGSIQSSPAVADLDKDGTIEILVGSNDRLHCISHLGILEWNFTTSGIVYSSPAVADLENDGSLEVVVGSTNWNLYCIDSLGTEKWSIALFPISSSPCVADLDGDGTMEVLVGADDTDVWCIDHLGSYEWFRMNSGQIKTSPCVADIDDDGILEIFYCSLWGFLYCTGVTDVTSSGVAPWYTFRGSNFHTGNMDNDTDYLDDITEDYYKTNPNNNDTDFDSLEDWDEIYYLPTDPTNNDSDFDGLRDDEEILTYNTDPVDEDSDKDGLLDGEEVKLYSTDPNDKDTDEDGYTDYLEIIENTNPNDPNDYPLEPITVTPPPETITVTPPPDTITQNNTITTTIETGIMLTSVLITTAIGITVVVVLFRKRQK
;
A
#
# COMPACT_ATOMS: atom_id res chain seq x y z
N MET A 1 -14.88 85.43 46.30
CA MET A 1 -13.79 84.44 46.13
C MET A 1 -14.12 83.66 44.86
N LYS A 2 -13.45 83.96 43.73
CA LYS A 2 -12.31 83.20 43.13
C LYS A 2 -12.69 81.74 42.83
N LYS A 3 -12.46 81.13 41.66
CA LYS A 3 -12.08 81.47 40.25
C LYS A 3 -12.01 80.08 39.56
N THR A 4 -12.92 79.68 38.66
CA THR A 4 -12.86 79.62 37.17
C THR A 4 -11.77 78.78 36.46
N ARG A 5 -12.23 77.95 35.50
CA ARG A 5 -11.69 77.59 34.14
C ARG A 5 -10.42 76.71 34.05
N ASN A 6 -10.16 75.86 33.03
CA ASN A 6 -10.72 75.65 31.68
C ASN A 6 -10.26 74.30 31.08
N LEU A 7 -11.02 73.84 30.07
CA LEU A 7 -10.76 72.80 29.06
C LEU A 7 -9.58 73.20 28.12
N LEU A 8 -8.78 72.25 27.62
CA LEU A 8 -7.92 72.47 26.44
C LEU A 8 -7.68 71.19 25.62
N MET A 9 -8.27 71.17 24.41
CA MET A 9 -7.88 70.36 23.24
C MET A 9 -6.50 70.81 22.75
N ILE A 10 -5.64 69.87 22.34
CA ILE A 10 -4.43 70.16 21.56
C ILE A 10 -4.56 69.53 20.18
N PHE A 11 -4.74 70.40 19.18
CA PHE A 11 -4.41 70.19 17.78
C PHE A 11 -2.89 70.39 17.61
N LEU A 12 -2.19 69.53 16.89
CA LEU A 12 -0.87 69.86 16.33
C LEU A 12 -0.99 70.03 14.81
N LEU A 13 -0.75 71.26 14.38
CA LEU A 13 -0.75 71.73 13.01
C LEU A 13 0.65 71.56 12.42
N LEU A 14 0.73 71.07 11.17
CA LEU A 14 1.94 71.01 10.36
C LEU A 14 2.67 72.37 10.29
N THR A 15 4.00 72.33 10.34
CA THR A 15 4.83 73.32 9.65
C THR A 15 6.03 72.64 9.02
N VAL A 16 6.10 72.74 7.70
CA VAL A 16 7.10 72.19 6.80
C VAL A 16 8.40 72.98 6.93
N VAL A 17 9.52 72.28 7.15
CA VAL A 17 10.86 72.80 6.87
C VAL A 17 11.50 71.90 5.82
N PHE A 18 11.69 72.45 4.62
CA PHE A 18 12.41 71.81 3.52
C PHE A 18 13.91 71.75 3.84
N ILE A 19 14.47 70.53 3.92
CA ILE A 19 15.90 70.27 3.72
C ILE A 19 16.01 69.15 2.67
N ARG A 20 16.94 69.34 1.73
CA ARG A 20 17.17 68.58 0.49
C ARG A 20 17.33 67.07 0.70
N PRO A 21 17.02 66.22 -0.31
CA PRO A 21 17.20 64.78 -0.21
C PRO A 21 18.70 64.43 -0.22
N VAL A 22 19.14 63.73 0.81
CA VAL A 22 20.37 62.93 0.77
C VAL A 22 19.92 61.48 0.61
N LYS A 23 20.38 60.84 -0.46
CA LYS A 23 20.18 59.41 -0.71
C LYS A 23 20.98 58.65 0.37
N ILE A 24 20.30 57.99 1.29
CA ILE A 24 20.90 57.05 2.23
C ILE A 24 20.25 55.70 1.93
N GLU A 25 21.02 54.81 1.32
CA GLU A 25 20.72 53.39 1.24
C GLU A 25 21.08 52.79 2.61
N THR A 26 20.07 52.43 3.40
CA THR A 26 20.25 51.60 4.60
C THR A 26 19.70 50.21 4.29
N LYS A 27 20.64 49.26 4.15
CA LYS A 27 20.41 47.83 4.38
C LYS A 27 19.74 47.67 5.74
N ILE A 28 18.53 47.14 5.76
CA ILE A 28 17.96 46.55 6.96
C ILE A 28 18.51 45.12 6.96
N THR A 29 19.38 44.81 7.91
CA THR A 29 19.80 43.44 8.21
C THR A 29 18.82 42.88 9.23
N ASP A 30 18.08 41.84 8.86
CA ASP A 30 17.33 40.98 9.78
C ASP A 30 18.26 40.48 10.87
N THR A 31 18.03 40.90 12.11
CA THR A 31 18.72 40.40 13.32
C THR A 31 17.97 40.96 14.53
N ALA A 32 16.73 40.52 14.74
CA ALA A 32 15.97 40.79 15.97
C ALA A 32 14.81 39.80 16.20
N ILE A 33 14.96 38.53 15.82
CA ILE A 33 14.00 37.46 16.20
C ILE A 33 14.70 36.23 16.85
N ASP A 34 16.03 36.09 16.78
CA ASP A 34 16.76 34.90 17.31
C ASP A 34 17.17 34.95 18.80
N GLU A 35 16.32 35.40 19.71
CA GLU A 35 16.57 35.23 21.15
C GLU A 35 15.40 34.51 21.82
N PHE A 36 15.25 33.20 21.55
CA PHE A 36 14.88 32.11 22.49
C PHE A 36 14.44 30.83 21.75
N LEU A 37 15.35 30.22 20.98
CA LEU A 37 15.13 28.87 20.47
C LEU A 37 16.34 28.01 20.78
N PRO A 38 16.17 26.86 21.45
CA PRO A 38 17.17 25.81 21.34
C PRO A 38 17.28 25.42 19.86
N GLU A 39 18.44 24.90 19.47
CA GLU A 39 18.86 24.47 18.12
C GLU A 39 17.67 24.07 17.22
N ALA A 40 17.12 25.04 16.49
CA ALA A 40 15.90 24.82 15.70
C ALA A 40 16.29 24.32 14.32
N MET A 41 15.73 23.18 13.95
CA MET A 41 15.67 22.67 12.59
C MET A 41 15.14 23.74 11.63
N LEU A 42 15.74 23.89 10.44
CA LEU A 42 15.26 24.86 9.43
C LEU A 42 14.57 24.12 8.30
N ALA A 43 13.42 24.61 7.86
CA ALA A 43 12.77 24.16 6.63
C ALA A 43 12.81 25.22 5.54
N TYR A 44 12.91 24.78 4.29
CA TYR A 44 12.90 25.66 3.13
C TYR A 44 12.23 24.95 1.95
N HIS A 45 11.50 25.72 1.13
CA HIS A 45 11.01 25.17 -0.13
C HIS A 45 12.20 24.81 -1.03
N LYS A 46 12.43 23.51 -1.23
CA LYS A 46 13.41 22.96 -2.17
C LYS A 46 13.00 23.37 -3.59
N TRP A 47 11.70 23.26 -3.89
CA TRP A 47 11.08 23.82 -5.09
C TRP A 47 9.56 23.96 -4.95
N ILE A 48 8.94 24.70 -5.89
CA ILE A 48 7.48 24.93 -5.96
C ILE A 48 7.04 24.77 -7.41
N LEU A 49 6.00 23.97 -7.63
CA LEU A 49 5.37 23.81 -8.94
C LEU A 49 3.98 24.47 -8.94
N ASN A 50 3.71 25.31 -9.95
CA ASN A 50 2.39 25.92 -10.16
C ASN A 50 1.64 25.16 -11.25
N THR A 51 0.46 24.65 -10.95
CA THR A 51 -0.39 23.94 -11.92
C THR A 51 -1.00 24.87 -12.98
N SER A 52 -0.92 26.19 -12.77
CA SER A 52 -1.41 27.23 -13.68
C SER A 52 -0.26 28.11 -14.22
N ASN A 53 -0.17 28.24 -15.54
CA ASN A 53 0.80 29.14 -16.19
C ASN A 53 0.38 30.64 -16.15
N ASP A 54 -0.77 30.95 -15.56
CA ASP A 54 -1.33 32.31 -15.49
C ASP A 54 -1.27 32.95 -14.10
N GLY A 55 -0.74 32.23 -13.10
CA GLY A 55 -0.49 32.73 -11.76
C GLY A 55 -1.70 32.73 -10.83
N ILE A 56 -2.75 31.99 -11.17
CA ILE A 56 -3.90 31.73 -10.30
C ILE A 56 -4.16 30.23 -10.40
N GLY A 57 -3.47 29.43 -9.57
CA GLY A 57 -3.68 28.00 -9.56
C GLY A 57 -5.11 27.66 -9.17
N GLU A 58 -5.70 26.69 -9.85
CA GLU A 58 -6.98 26.12 -9.43
C GLU A 58 -6.71 25.17 -8.26
N GLU A 59 -7.67 25.09 -7.33
CA GLU A 59 -7.51 24.40 -6.05
C GLU A 59 -6.98 22.97 -6.19
N ILE A 60 -6.09 22.54 -5.29
CA ILE A 60 -5.68 21.13 -5.20
C ILE A 60 -6.20 20.58 -3.87
N TRP A 61 -7.06 19.57 -3.98
CA TRP A 61 -7.63 18.84 -2.83
C TRP A 61 -7.13 17.40 -2.74
N SER A 62 -6.54 16.87 -3.82
CA SER A 62 -5.84 15.59 -3.84
C SER A 62 -4.57 15.69 -3.01
N SER A 63 -4.39 14.79 -2.05
CA SER A 63 -3.07 14.56 -1.47
C SER A 63 -2.16 13.97 -2.56
N PRO A 64 -0.88 14.39 -2.62
CA PRO A 64 0.07 13.76 -3.53
C PRO A 64 0.46 12.36 -3.04
N ILE A 65 0.85 11.50 -3.98
CA ILE A 65 1.61 10.27 -3.73
C ILE A 65 3.02 10.44 -4.29
N VAL A 66 4.00 9.85 -3.63
CA VAL A 66 5.39 9.77 -4.10
C VAL A 66 5.72 8.29 -4.29
N ALA A 67 6.14 7.90 -5.50
CA ALA A 67 6.46 6.51 -5.82
C ALA A 67 7.34 6.45 -7.08
N ASP A 68 8.17 5.43 -7.20
CA ASP A 68 8.92 5.13 -8.43
C ASP A 68 8.01 4.41 -9.42
N LEU A 69 7.40 5.15 -10.35
CA LEU A 69 6.39 4.62 -11.24
C LEU A 69 6.99 3.76 -12.36
N ASP A 70 8.23 4.04 -12.77
CA ASP A 70 8.90 3.36 -13.86
C ASP A 70 10.03 2.42 -13.41
N ARG A 71 10.15 2.19 -12.09
CA ARG A 71 11.19 1.38 -11.43
C ARG A 71 12.60 1.76 -11.89
N ASP A 72 12.84 3.07 -12.09
CA ASP A 72 14.15 3.58 -12.54
C ASP A 72 15.07 4.05 -11.40
N GLY A 73 14.62 3.91 -10.16
CA GLY A 73 15.26 4.35 -8.93
C GLY A 73 15.03 5.83 -8.61
N SER A 74 14.22 6.55 -9.38
CA SER A 74 13.82 7.94 -9.09
C SER A 74 12.34 8.00 -8.76
N LEU A 75 12.00 8.73 -7.69
CA LEU A 75 10.61 8.91 -7.30
C LEU A 75 9.89 9.97 -8.17
N GLU A 76 8.67 9.65 -8.59
CA GLU A 76 7.69 10.57 -9.16
C GLU A 76 6.66 11.02 -8.14
N ILE A 77 5.99 12.14 -8.43
CA ILE A 77 4.92 12.69 -7.61
C ILE A 77 3.65 12.81 -8.45
N VAL A 78 2.58 12.14 -8.02
CA VAL A 78 1.28 12.16 -8.72
C VAL A 78 0.21 12.82 -7.86
N PHE A 79 -0.63 13.66 -8.47
CA PHE A 79 -1.75 14.31 -7.78
C PHE A 79 -2.82 14.82 -8.74
N GLY A 80 -4.07 14.90 -8.25
CA GLY A 80 -5.21 15.52 -8.93
C GLY A 80 -5.35 17.02 -8.67
N SER A 81 -5.99 17.76 -9.59
CA SER A 81 -6.30 19.19 -9.43
C SER A 81 -7.73 19.53 -9.88
N TYR A 82 -8.27 20.62 -9.34
CA TYR A 82 -9.58 21.16 -9.74
C TYR A 82 -9.60 21.79 -11.14
N ASN A 83 -8.45 21.88 -11.81
CA ASN A 83 -8.41 22.26 -13.23
C ASN A 83 -8.68 21.08 -14.20
N ASN A 84 -9.26 19.99 -13.71
CA ASN A 84 -9.57 18.77 -14.45
C ASN A 84 -8.32 18.05 -14.97
N ARG A 85 -7.25 18.00 -14.16
CA ARG A 85 -6.03 17.30 -14.53
C ARG A 85 -5.50 16.44 -13.41
N ILE A 86 -4.83 15.38 -13.84
CA ILE A 86 -3.92 14.57 -13.05
C ILE A 86 -2.52 14.92 -13.53
N TYR A 87 -1.62 15.22 -12.61
CA TYR A 87 -0.24 15.61 -12.88
C TYR A 87 0.71 14.51 -12.40
N CYS A 88 1.77 14.29 -13.16
CA CYS A 88 2.96 13.57 -12.70
C CYS A 88 4.19 14.48 -12.81
N VAL A 89 5.05 14.43 -11.81
CA VAL A 89 6.24 15.28 -11.68
C VAL A 89 7.42 14.41 -11.25
N LYS A 90 8.48 14.33 -12.06
CA LYS A 90 9.74 13.64 -11.74
C LYS A 90 10.84 14.64 -11.35
N PRO A 91 11.18 14.83 -10.06
CA PRO A 91 12.08 15.88 -9.59
C PRO A 91 13.51 15.79 -10.10
N SER A 92 14.05 14.58 -10.27
CA SER A 92 15.40 14.32 -10.80
C SER A 92 15.62 14.89 -12.21
N SER A 93 14.54 15.03 -13.00
CA SER A 93 14.57 15.61 -14.34
C SER A 93 14.47 17.15 -14.35
N LEU A 94 14.22 17.79 -13.20
CA LEU A 94 13.84 19.19 -13.14
C LEU A 94 15.05 20.13 -13.12
N ASN A 95 15.25 20.84 -14.23
CA ASN A 95 15.91 22.14 -14.23
C ASN A 95 14.86 23.25 -14.21
N PRO A 96 15.05 24.35 -13.43
CA PRO A 96 14.13 25.47 -13.45
C PRO A 96 13.88 26.00 -14.87
N PRO A 97 12.62 26.17 -15.32
CA PRO A 97 11.37 26.07 -14.56
C PRO A 97 10.85 24.63 -14.41
N TYR A 98 10.37 24.29 -13.20
CA TYR A 98 9.75 23.01 -12.87
C TYR A 98 8.45 22.80 -13.68
N TYR A 99 8.39 21.77 -14.53
CA TYR A 99 7.20 21.39 -15.29
C TYR A 99 6.82 19.95 -14.95
N PRO A 100 5.51 19.61 -15.00
CA PRO A 100 5.12 18.22 -14.92
C PRO A 100 5.71 17.46 -16.10
N GLU A 101 6.06 16.19 -15.87
CA GLU A 101 6.52 15.30 -16.92
C GLU A 101 5.39 15.06 -17.92
N TRP A 102 4.21 14.76 -17.38
CA TRP A 102 2.97 14.66 -18.13
C TRP A 102 1.77 15.13 -17.31
N PHE A 103 0.66 15.37 -18.00
CA PHE A 103 -0.64 15.53 -17.36
C PHE A 103 -1.71 14.81 -18.18
N PHE A 104 -2.68 14.23 -17.49
CA PHE A 104 -3.89 13.68 -18.09
C PHE A 104 -5.06 14.64 -17.86
N VAL A 105 -5.96 14.78 -18.85
CA VAL A 105 -7.13 15.67 -18.77
C VAL A 105 -8.39 14.86 -18.55
N THR A 106 -9.06 15.10 -17.43
CA THR A 106 -10.37 14.53 -17.07
C THR A 106 -11.51 15.43 -17.57
N GLY A 107 -12.74 14.95 -17.48
CA GLY A 107 -13.95 15.70 -17.79
C GLY A 107 -14.41 16.66 -16.69
N GLY A 108 -13.81 16.58 -15.51
CA GLY A 108 -14.23 17.25 -14.27
C GLY A 108 -13.10 17.25 -13.24
N ASP A 109 -13.27 17.98 -12.15
CA ASP A 109 -12.22 18.18 -11.17
C ASP A 109 -11.78 16.87 -10.49
N VAL A 110 -10.53 16.83 -10.05
CA VAL A 110 -9.93 15.65 -9.42
C VAL A 110 -9.70 15.96 -7.94
N HIS A 111 -10.60 15.47 -7.10
CA HIS A 111 -10.56 15.60 -5.64
C HIS A 111 -9.91 14.39 -4.97
N SER A 112 -10.13 13.19 -5.52
CA SER A 112 -9.51 11.94 -5.08
C SER A 112 -7.99 12.09 -5.03
N SER A 113 -7.36 11.49 -4.02
CA SER A 113 -5.92 11.18 -4.08
C SER A 113 -5.70 9.97 -5.00
N PRO A 114 -4.55 9.87 -5.68
CA PRO A 114 -4.17 8.67 -6.42
C PRO A 114 -3.77 7.52 -5.47
N ALA A 115 -3.92 6.30 -5.95
CA ALA A 115 -3.23 5.10 -5.46
C ALA A 115 -2.44 4.47 -6.61
N VAL A 116 -1.34 3.79 -6.30
CA VAL A 116 -0.45 3.20 -7.31
C VAL A 116 -0.10 1.77 -6.99
N ALA A 117 -0.05 0.91 -8.00
CA ALA A 117 0.38 -0.48 -7.90
C ALA A 117 0.68 -1.00 -9.31
N ASP A 118 1.55 -2.01 -9.43
CA ASP A 118 1.70 -2.76 -10.67
C ASP A 118 0.49 -3.69 -10.82
N LEU A 119 -0.51 -3.25 -11.58
CA LEU A 119 -1.79 -3.94 -11.68
C LEU A 119 -1.76 -5.09 -12.67
N ASP A 120 -0.90 -5.02 -13.69
CA ASP A 120 -0.84 -6.01 -14.76
C ASP A 120 0.45 -6.85 -14.79
N GLY A 121 1.35 -6.63 -13.83
CA GLY A 121 2.59 -7.37 -13.64
C GLY A 121 3.65 -7.04 -14.68
N ASP A 122 3.65 -5.82 -15.23
CA ASP A 122 4.61 -5.40 -16.26
C ASP A 122 5.90 -4.79 -15.70
N GLY A 123 5.99 -4.64 -14.38
CA GLY A 123 7.11 -4.06 -13.66
C GLY A 123 7.05 -2.54 -13.57
N THR A 124 5.94 -1.89 -13.95
CA THR A 124 5.71 -0.46 -13.75
C THR A 124 4.41 -0.22 -12.99
N LEU A 125 4.27 0.93 -12.33
CA LEU A 125 3.09 1.20 -11.50
C LEU A 125 1.99 1.91 -12.30
N GLU A 126 0.78 1.38 -12.23
CA GLU A 126 -0.44 2.05 -12.67
C GLU A 126 -0.94 3.02 -11.61
N ILE A 127 -1.55 4.11 -12.07
CA ILE A 127 -2.19 5.13 -11.26
C ILE A 127 -3.71 4.98 -11.34
N ILE A 128 -4.33 4.70 -10.20
CA ILE A 128 -5.78 4.70 -10.03
C ILE A 128 -6.23 5.99 -9.35
N ILE A 129 -7.21 6.68 -9.94
CA ILE A 129 -7.72 7.95 -9.37
C ILE A 129 -9.15 8.28 -9.80
N GLY A 130 -9.95 8.77 -8.85
CA GLY A 130 -11.34 9.20 -9.06
C GLY A 130 -11.50 10.65 -9.51
N SER A 131 -12.53 10.93 -10.30
CA SER A 131 -12.88 12.31 -10.72
C SER A 131 -14.37 12.64 -10.51
N ASN A 132 -14.64 13.94 -10.38
CA ASN A 132 -15.99 14.51 -10.37
C ASN A 132 -16.71 14.43 -11.72
N ASP A 133 -16.06 13.90 -12.76
CA ASP A 133 -16.72 13.52 -14.03
C ASP A 133 -17.37 12.13 -14.00
N TYR A 134 -17.38 11.49 -12.83
CA TYR A 134 -17.95 10.18 -12.54
C TYR A 134 -17.09 9.00 -12.99
N ASN A 135 -15.85 9.24 -13.42
CA ASN A 135 -14.94 8.18 -13.83
C ASN A 135 -13.90 7.88 -12.77
N LEU A 136 -13.66 6.58 -12.58
CA LEU A 136 -12.43 6.04 -12.06
C LEU A 136 -11.49 5.81 -13.25
N TYR A 137 -10.30 6.38 -13.21
CA TYR A 137 -9.29 6.23 -14.25
C TYR A 137 -8.18 5.30 -13.78
N CYS A 138 -7.71 4.46 -14.70
CA CYS A 138 -6.42 3.80 -14.63
C CYS A 138 -5.51 4.38 -15.71
N LEU A 139 -4.34 4.85 -15.31
CA LEU A 139 -3.29 5.37 -16.19
C LEU A 139 -2.01 4.56 -15.93
N ASN A 140 -1.22 4.26 -16.96
CA ASN A 140 0.12 3.72 -16.73
C ASN A 140 1.13 4.82 -16.31
N HIS A 141 2.37 4.43 -16.00
CA HIS A 141 3.47 5.34 -15.60
C HIS A 141 3.72 6.51 -16.58
N LEU A 142 3.35 6.37 -17.86
CA LEU A 142 3.47 7.41 -18.89
C LEU A 142 2.26 8.37 -18.96
N GLY A 143 1.27 8.21 -18.08
CA GLY A 143 0.04 8.99 -18.05
C GLY A 143 -0.93 8.65 -19.18
N LEU A 144 -0.77 7.48 -19.83
CA LEU A 144 -1.68 6.99 -20.84
C LEU A 144 -2.80 6.21 -20.17
N LYS A 145 -4.05 6.54 -20.53
CA LYS A 145 -5.21 5.84 -19.99
C LYS A 145 -5.30 4.42 -20.54
N GLU A 146 -5.30 3.47 -19.63
CA GLU A 146 -5.51 2.05 -19.91
C GLU A 146 -7.00 1.75 -19.97
N TRP A 147 -7.69 2.02 -18.86
CA TRP A 147 -9.12 1.84 -18.72
C TRP A 147 -9.76 2.95 -17.89
N ASN A 148 -11.09 3.02 -17.95
CA ASN A 148 -11.87 3.83 -17.02
C ASN A 148 -13.24 3.20 -16.81
N TYR A 149 -13.80 3.40 -15.63
CA TYR A 149 -15.16 2.97 -15.29
C TYR A 149 -16.00 4.18 -14.89
N THR A 150 -17.19 4.33 -15.49
CA THR A 150 -18.11 5.43 -15.17
C THR A 150 -19.16 4.96 -14.16
N THR A 151 -19.15 5.53 -12.96
CA THR A 151 -20.17 5.32 -11.92
C THR A 151 -21.40 6.22 -12.17
N GLY A 152 -22.36 6.22 -11.25
CA GLY A 152 -23.55 7.07 -11.31
C GLY A 152 -23.34 8.50 -10.78
N GLY A 153 -22.17 8.83 -10.23
CA GLY A 153 -21.91 10.07 -9.51
C GLY A 153 -20.42 10.32 -9.30
N SER A 154 -20.06 11.46 -8.72
CA SER A 154 -18.66 11.82 -8.52
C SER A 154 -17.89 10.79 -7.69
N ILE A 155 -16.60 10.65 -7.99
CA ILE A 155 -15.68 9.80 -7.23
C ILE A 155 -14.70 10.73 -6.52
N ARG A 156 -15.01 11.02 -5.25
CA ARG A 156 -14.21 11.91 -4.38
C ARG A 156 -13.43 11.15 -3.30
N SER A 157 -13.89 9.94 -3.01
CA SER A 157 -13.20 8.92 -2.24
C SER A 157 -11.92 8.51 -2.98
N SER A 158 -10.81 8.38 -2.26
CA SER A 158 -9.56 7.86 -2.83
C SER A 158 -9.65 6.34 -2.97
N PRO A 159 -9.14 5.75 -4.07
CA PRO A 159 -9.20 4.32 -4.32
C PRO A 159 -8.19 3.56 -3.45
N THR A 160 -8.55 2.38 -2.97
CA THR A 160 -7.67 1.43 -2.28
C THR A 160 -7.35 0.28 -3.23
N ILE A 161 -6.11 -0.20 -3.24
CA ILE A 161 -5.66 -1.32 -4.10
C ILE A 161 -5.15 -2.44 -3.21
N ALA A 162 -5.73 -3.64 -3.32
CA ALA A 162 -5.33 -4.82 -2.55
C ALA A 162 -5.86 -6.11 -3.19
N ASP A 163 -5.13 -7.22 -3.05
CA ASP A 163 -5.65 -8.56 -3.34
C ASP A 163 -6.62 -8.95 -2.22
N LEU A 164 -7.93 -8.85 -2.47
CA LEU A 164 -8.93 -9.04 -1.43
C LEU A 164 -9.22 -10.51 -1.14
N ASP A 165 -9.02 -11.40 -2.12
CA ASP A 165 -9.37 -12.82 -2.00
C ASP A 165 -8.18 -13.78 -2.04
N GLY A 166 -6.96 -13.25 -2.07
CA GLY A 166 -5.72 -14.01 -1.99
C GLY A 166 -5.45 -14.80 -3.28
N ASP A 167 -5.92 -14.30 -4.42
CA ASP A 167 -5.76 -14.97 -5.72
C ASP A 167 -4.51 -14.53 -6.51
N GLY A 168 -3.74 -13.60 -5.95
CA GLY A 168 -2.53 -13.01 -6.53
C GLY A 168 -2.81 -11.86 -7.49
N LEU A 169 -4.06 -11.39 -7.61
CA LEU A 169 -4.42 -10.27 -8.46
C LEU A 169 -5.04 -9.15 -7.63
N PHE A 170 -4.66 -7.90 -7.93
CA PHE A 170 -5.19 -6.77 -7.21
C PHE A 170 -6.67 -6.48 -7.54
N GLU A 171 -7.44 -6.16 -6.51
CA GLU A 171 -8.70 -5.44 -6.62
C GLU A 171 -8.55 -3.96 -6.28
N ILE A 172 -9.46 -3.18 -6.87
CA ILE A 172 -9.57 -1.74 -6.62
C ILE A 172 -10.92 -1.44 -5.99
N VAL A 173 -10.90 -0.80 -4.82
CA VAL A 173 -12.10 -0.41 -4.08
C VAL A 173 -12.23 1.11 -4.02
N VAL A 174 -13.42 1.65 -4.29
CA VAL A 174 -13.64 3.10 -4.20
C VAL A 174 -15.09 3.47 -3.87
N GLY A 175 -15.29 4.52 -3.08
CA GLY A 175 -16.60 5.11 -2.79
C GLY A 175 -17.07 6.11 -3.86
N SER A 176 -18.39 6.25 -4.02
CA SER A 176 -18.97 7.25 -4.93
C SER A 176 -20.14 8.02 -4.30
N ASP A 177 -20.32 9.25 -4.80
CA ASP A 177 -21.48 10.10 -4.53
C ASP A 177 -22.81 9.52 -5.03
N ASP A 178 -22.79 8.43 -5.78
CA ASP A 178 -23.99 7.69 -6.20
C ASP A 178 -24.53 6.70 -5.16
N TYR A 179 -23.97 6.75 -3.94
CA TYR A 179 -24.34 5.92 -2.79
C TYR A 179 -23.88 4.47 -2.91
N ASN A 180 -22.79 4.22 -3.65
CA ASN A 180 -22.20 2.91 -3.75
C ASN A 180 -20.72 2.92 -3.38
N LEU A 181 -20.32 1.83 -2.73
CA LEU A 181 -18.95 1.35 -2.68
C LEU A 181 -18.77 0.36 -3.83
N TYR A 182 -17.75 0.54 -4.66
CA TYR A 182 -17.45 -0.30 -5.81
C TYR A 182 -16.18 -1.10 -5.56
N CYS A 183 -16.12 -2.29 -6.15
CA CYS A 183 -14.92 -3.09 -6.28
C CYS A 183 -14.74 -3.51 -7.75
N PHE A 184 -13.52 -3.40 -8.24
CA PHE A 184 -13.09 -3.73 -9.59
C PHE A 184 -11.92 -4.70 -9.53
N ASN A 185 -11.81 -5.58 -10.52
CA ASN A 185 -10.56 -6.32 -10.75
C ASN A 185 -9.49 -5.36 -11.31
N TYR A 186 -8.22 -5.77 -11.29
CA TYR A 186 -7.08 -5.05 -11.84
C TYR A 186 -7.30 -4.48 -13.26
N ASP A 187 -8.04 -5.20 -14.11
CA ASP A 187 -8.37 -4.81 -15.49
C ASP A 187 -9.52 -3.77 -15.63
N GLY A 188 -10.04 -3.27 -14.51
CA GLY A 188 -11.13 -2.30 -14.44
C GLY A 188 -12.53 -2.88 -14.62
N THR A 189 -12.67 -4.21 -14.74
CA THR A 189 -13.99 -4.85 -14.76
C THR A 189 -14.60 -4.87 -13.36
N LYS A 190 -15.87 -4.50 -13.25
CA LYS A 190 -16.56 -4.45 -11.95
C LYS A 190 -16.77 -5.85 -11.37
N LYS A 191 -16.18 -6.12 -10.20
CA LYS A 191 -16.36 -7.34 -9.38
C LYS A 191 -17.70 -7.28 -8.65
N TRP A 192 -17.93 -6.23 -7.86
CA TRP A 192 -19.19 -6.00 -7.15
C TRP A 192 -19.43 -4.52 -6.82
N ASN A 193 -20.62 -4.21 -6.31
CA ASN A 193 -20.89 -2.93 -5.65
C ASN A 193 -21.84 -3.14 -4.46
N TYR A 194 -21.64 -2.38 -3.41
CA TYR A 194 -22.49 -2.34 -2.22
C TYR A 194 -23.19 -0.98 -2.14
N SER A 195 -24.52 -0.97 -2.01
CA SER A 195 -25.30 0.27 -1.94
C SER A 195 -25.56 0.70 -0.50
N THR A 196 -25.10 1.89 -0.16
CA THR A 196 -25.40 2.60 1.09
C THR A 196 -26.67 3.44 0.93
N ASN A 197 -27.08 4.17 1.98
CA ASN A 197 -28.25 5.05 1.91
C ASN A 197 -27.91 6.52 1.61
N ASP A 198 -26.62 6.86 1.53
CA ASP A 198 -26.11 8.19 1.19
C ASP A 198 -24.67 8.07 0.65
N ILE A 199 -24.05 9.20 0.32
CA ILE A 199 -22.71 9.31 -0.29
C ILE A 199 -21.66 8.50 0.47
N VAL A 200 -20.85 7.73 -0.28
CA VAL A 200 -19.62 7.10 0.22
C VAL A 200 -18.45 8.03 -0.13
N PHE A 201 -18.20 9.01 0.75
CA PHE A 201 -17.11 9.98 0.58
C PHE A 201 -15.79 9.50 1.19
N SER A 202 -15.90 8.71 2.26
CA SER A 202 -14.79 8.07 2.96
C SER A 202 -13.98 7.23 1.96
N SER A 203 -12.65 7.30 2.03
CA SER A 203 -11.78 6.36 1.31
C SER A 203 -11.85 5.01 2.02
N PRO A 204 -11.98 3.88 1.32
CA PRO A 204 -12.00 2.58 1.98
C PRO A 204 -10.64 2.29 2.65
N ALA A 205 -10.66 1.45 3.67
CA ALA A 205 -9.48 0.75 4.19
C ALA A 205 -9.74 -0.75 4.10
N VAL A 206 -8.68 -1.55 4.05
CA VAL A 206 -8.79 -3.02 3.97
C VAL A 206 -7.93 -3.69 5.02
N ALA A 207 -8.41 -4.80 5.58
CA ALA A 207 -7.68 -5.64 6.54
C ALA A 207 -8.38 -7.00 6.69
N ASP A 208 -7.63 -8.04 7.03
CA ASP A 208 -8.18 -9.34 7.47
C ASP A 208 -8.70 -9.17 8.91
N LEU A 209 -10.02 -8.99 9.06
CA LEU A 209 -10.64 -8.73 10.35
C LEU A 209 -11.04 -10.00 11.09
N ASP A 210 -11.30 -11.10 10.39
CA ASP A 210 -11.80 -12.34 10.98
C ASP A 210 -10.79 -13.51 10.98
N GLY A 211 -9.60 -13.29 10.40
CA GLY A 211 -8.49 -14.22 10.34
C GLY A 211 -8.70 -15.35 9.33
N ASP A 212 -9.49 -15.11 8.29
CA ASP A 212 -9.77 -16.08 7.22
C ASP A 212 -8.84 -15.99 6.01
N SER A 213 -7.84 -15.09 6.07
CA SER A 213 -6.87 -14.80 5.02
C SER A 213 -7.47 -14.14 3.77
N THR A 214 -8.66 -13.58 3.87
CA THR A 214 -9.21 -12.63 2.90
C THR A 214 -9.35 -11.26 3.56
N LEU A 215 -9.35 -10.20 2.75
CA LEU A 215 -9.41 -8.83 3.28
C LEU A 215 -10.86 -8.32 3.27
N GLU A 216 -11.31 -7.83 4.42
CA GLU A 216 -12.54 -7.06 4.52
C GLU A 216 -12.31 -5.62 4.09
N VAL A 217 -13.35 -5.03 3.52
CA VAL A 217 -13.40 -3.63 3.11
C VAL A 217 -14.20 -2.83 4.12
N ILE A 218 -13.56 -1.82 4.71
CA ILE A 218 -14.14 -0.91 5.68
C ILE A 218 -14.37 0.46 5.03
N ALA A 219 -15.60 0.96 5.06
CA ALA A 219 -15.93 2.28 4.47
C ALA A 219 -16.99 3.05 5.26
N GLY A 220 -16.76 4.34 5.44
CA GLY A 220 -17.71 5.29 6.04
C GLY A 220 -18.66 5.91 5.01
N SER A 221 -19.88 6.23 5.46
CA SER A 221 -20.90 6.86 4.61
C SER A 221 -21.58 8.05 5.30
N PHE A 222 -22.16 8.93 4.48
CA PHE A 222 -22.91 10.08 4.96
C PHE A 222 -24.21 9.70 5.67
N ASP A 223 -24.65 8.45 5.54
CA ASP A 223 -25.83 7.89 6.22
C ASP A 223 -25.59 7.50 7.69
N ASP A 224 -24.52 8.03 8.30
CA ASP A 224 -24.09 7.78 9.69
C ASP A 224 -23.56 6.36 9.95
N ASN A 225 -23.29 5.54 8.92
CA ASN A 225 -22.80 4.18 9.10
C ASN A 225 -21.36 3.99 8.63
N LEU A 226 -20.62 3.22 9.41
CA LEU A 226 -19.42 2.50 9.00
C LEU A 226 -19.85 1.09 8.57
N TYR A 227 -19.39 0.66 7.40
CA TYR A 227 -19.69 -0.65 6.84
C TYR A 227 -18.42 -1.50 6.80
N CYS A 228 -18.57 -2.78 7.13
CA CYS A 228 -17.59 -3.82 6.84
C CYS A 228 -18.20 -4.78 5.80
N ILE A 229 -17.50 -4.95 4.69
CA ILE A 229 -17.93 -5.69 3.52
C ILE A 229 -16.85 -6.73 3.19
N SER A 230 -17.18 -8.00 3.07
CA SER A 230 -16.19 -9.03 2.70
C SER A 230 -15.71 -8.86 1.25
N HIS A 231 -14.63 -9.55 0.88
CA HIS A 231 -14.10 -9.63 -0.48
C HIS A 231 -15.15 -9.99 -1.55
N LEU A 232 -16.26 -10.63 -1.17
CA LEU A 232 -17.38 -10.98 -2.06
C LEU A 232 -18.44 -9.87 -2.23
N GLY A 233 -18.27 -8.72 -1.59
CA GLY A 233 -19.24 -7.62 -1.61
C GLY A 233 -20.44 -7.85 -0.68
N ILE A 234 -20.30 -8.68 0.35
CA ILE A 234 -21.36 -9.00 1.30
C ILE A 234 -21.12 -8.22 2.60
N GLN A 235 -22.13 -7.49 3.08
CA GLN A 235 -22.03 -6.83 4.38
C GLN A 235 -21.93 -7.84 5.51
N GLU A 236 -20.84 -7.77 6.26
CA GLU A 236 -20.62 -8.57 7.46
C GLU A 236 -21.30 -7.93 8.67
N TRP A 237 -20.97 -6.66 8.90
CA TRP A 237 -21.53 -5.83 9.96
C TRP A 237 -21.57 -4.36 9.56
N ASN A 238 -22.31 -3.58 10.32
CA ASN A 238 -22.27 -2.12 10.26
C ASN A 238 -22.32 -1.52 11.65
N TYR A 239 -21.69 -0.36 11.82
CA TYR A 239 -21.71 0.42 13.05
C TYR A 239 -22.29 1.81 12.78
N THR A 240 -23.34 2.19 13.51
CA THR A 240 -24.02 3.48 13.33
C THR A 240 -23.52 4.50 14.35
N THR A 241 -22.94 5.59 13.87
CA THR A 241 -22.53 6.75 14.67
C THR A 241 -23.73 7.69 14.91
N ALA A 242 -23.51 8.80 15.62
CA ALA A 242 -24.53 9.85 15.77
C ALA A 242 -24.39 10.99 14.74
N GLY A 243 -23.58 10.80 13.70
CA GLY A 243 -23.41 11.75 12.61
C GLY A 243 -22.51 11.24 11.49
N SER A 244 -22.67 11.81 10.31
CA SER A 244 -22.07 11.33 9.06
C SER A 244 -20.57 11.04 9.18
N ILE A 245 -20.15 9.98 8.49
CA ILE A 245 -18.76 9.56 8.42
C ILE A 245 -18.18 10.03 7.09
N GLN A 246 -17.30 11.03 7.16
CA GLN A 246 -16.53 11.50 6.01
C GLN A 246 -15.05 11.15 6.13
N SER A 247 -14.58 11.00 7.37
CA SER A 247 -13.26 10.49 7.71
C SER A 247 -13.10 9.09 7.11
N SER A 248 -11.94 8.83 6.54
CA SER A 248 -11.55 7.48 6.10
C SER A 248 -11.12 6.67 7.33
N PRO A 249 -11.54 5.40 7.49
CA PRO A 249 -11.16 4.54 8.62
C PRO A 249 -9.65 4.26 8.61
N ALA A 250 -9.04 4.08 9.77
CA ALA A 250 -7.70 3.51 9.92
C ALA A 250 -7.81 2.16 10.65
N VAL A 251 -6.89 1.23 10.40
CA VAL A 251 -6.94 -0.13 10.95
C VAL A 251 -5.58 -0.52 11.54
N ALA A 252 -5.59 -1.02 12.77
CA ALA A 252 -4.38 -1.42 13.51
C ALA A 252 -4.74 -2.34 14.68
N ASP A 253 -3.85 -3.28 15.04
CA ASP A 253 -3.92 -4.00 16.33
C ASP A 253 -3.44 -3.04 17.44
N LEU A 254 -4.38 -2.27 17.97
CA LEU A 254 -4.09 -1.10 18.79
C LEU A 254 -3.70 -1.51 20.21
N ASP A 255 -4.26 -2.61 20.72
CA ASP A 255 -4.00 -3.13 22.06
C ASP A 255 -3.06 -4.35 22.10
N LYS A 256 -2.60 -4.81 20.93
CA LYS A 256 -1.65 -5.91 20.72
C LYS A 256 -2.19 -7.26 21.18
N ASP A 257 -3.49 -7.48 21.00
CA ASP A 257 -4.17 -8.75 21.32
C ASP A 257 -4.20 -9.74 20.14
N GLY A 258 -3.73 -9.32 18.97
CA GLY A 258 -3.71 -10.08 17.73
C GLY A 258 -4.99 -9.94 16.91
N THR A 259 -5.88 -9.01 17.26
CA THR A 259 -7.05 -8.64 16.45
C THR A 259 -6.99 -7.17 16.06
N ILE A 260 -7.65 -6.82 14.96
CA ILE A 260 -7.57 -5.48 14.38
C ILE A 260 -8.70 -4.59 14.92
N GLU A 261 -8.33 -3.39 15.36
CA GLU A 261 -9.25 -2.30 15.67
C GLU A 261 -9.39 -1.34 14.49
N ILE A 262 -10.58 -0.74 14.39
CA ILE A 262 -10.95 0.22 13.37
C ILE A 262 -11.19 1.58 14.02
N LEU A 263 -10.43 2.57 13.59
CA LEU A 263 -10.53 3.95 14.03
C LEU A 263 -11.21 4.81 12.98
N VAL A 264 -12.27 5.53 13.35
CA VAL A 264 -12.98 6.38 12.39
C VAL A 264 -13.51 7.67 13.02
N GLY A 265 -13.24 8.79 12.34
CA GLY A 265 -13.81 10.10 12.66
C GLY A 265 -15.23 10.26 12.13
N SER A 266 -16.04 11.07 12.80
CA SER A 266 -17.39 11.37 12.34
C SER A 266 -17.81 12.79 12.72
N ASN A 267 -18.98 13.22 12.25
CA ASN A 267 -19.58 14.49 12.63
C ASN A 267 -19.91 14.62 14.13
N ASP A 268 -19.78 13.54 14.92
CA ASP A 268 -19.96 13.59 16.37
C ASP A 268 -18.65 13.41 17.17
N ARG A 269 -17.83 12.39 16.87
CA ARG A 269 -16.62 12.06 17.62
C ARG A 269 -15.67 11.12 16.86
N LEU A 270 -14.53 10.79 17.46
CA LEU A 270 -13.69 9.65 17.04
C LEU A 270 -14.19 8.36 17.71
N HIS A 271 -14.27 7.28 16.97
CA HIS A 271 -14.68 5.96 17.45
C HIS A 271 -13.55 4.95 17.22
N CYS A 272 -13.38 4.03 18.18
CA CYS A 272 -12.59 2.81 18.04
C CYS A 272 -13.54 1.61 18.12
N ILE A 273 -13.49 0.76 17.12
CA ILE A 273 -14.45 -0.32 16.89
C ILE A 273 -13.63 -1.59 16.69
N SER A 274 -13.97 -2.67 17.39
CA SER A 274 -13.27 -3.95 17.20
C SER A 274 -13.56 -4.56 15.84
N HIS A 275 -12.76 -5.54 15.43
CA HIS A 275 -12.98 -6.37 14.24
C HIS A 275 -14.41 -6.93 14.07
N LEU A 276 -15.17 -7.07 15.17
CA LEU A 276 -16.57 -7.53 15.17
C LEU A 276 -17.61 -6.42 14.99
N GLY A 277 -17.20 -5.18 14.74
CA GLY A 277 -18.10 -4.03 14.63
C GLY A 277 -18.64 -3.54 15.97
N ILE A 278 -17.94 -3.82 17.08
CA ILE A 278 -18.36 -3.44 18.43
C ILE A 278 -17.54 -2.24 18.89
N LEU A 279 -18.23 -1.19 19.35
CA LEU A 279 -17.57 -0.03 19.95
C LEU A 279 -16.75 -0.44 21.19
N GLU A 280 -15.46 -0.15 21.16
CA GLU A 280 -14.55 -0.34 22.28
C GLU A 280 -14.48 0.91 23.15
N TRP A 281 -14.09 2.02 22.51
CA TRP A 281 -14.03 3.34 23.12
C TRP A 281 -14.35 4.43 22.09
N ASN A 282 -14.67 5.63 22.59
CA ASN A 282 -14.79 6.81 21.74
C ASN A 282 -14.23 8.04 22.43
N PHE A 283 -13.76 8.98 21.62
CA PHE A 283 -13.15 10.21 22.07
C PHE A 283 -13.93 11.42 21.54
N THR A 284 -14.58 12.15 22.45
CA THR A 284 -15.43 13.30 22.09
C THR A 284 -14.60 14.56 21.92
N THR A 285 -14.50 15.04 20.68
CA THR A 285 -13.95 16.38 20.40
C THR A 285 -15.05 17.44 20.54
N SER A 286 -14.67 18.72 20.67
CA SER A 286 -15.65 19.84 20.69
C SER A 286 -16.06 20.29 19.28
N GLY A 287 -15.67 19.54 18.25
CA GLY A 287 -15.93 19.81 16.84
C GLY A 287 -16.21 18.50 16.09
N ILE A 288 -16.26 18.60 14.77
CA ILE A 288 -16.39 17.45 13.87
C ILE A 288 -15.01 16.86 13.65
N VAL A 289 -14.91 15.53 13.59
CA VAL A 289 -13.69 14.82 13.24
C VAL A 289 -13.74 14.48 11.74
N TYR A 290 -13.40 15.46 10.90
CA TYR A 290 -13.30 15.26 9.45
C TYR A 290 -11.99 14.61 9.03
N SER A 291 -10.91 14.90 9.78
CA SER A 291 -9.62 14.27 9.59
C SER A 291 -9.73 12.76 9.68
N SER A 292 -9.04 12.08 8.78
CA SER A 292 -8.73 10.67 8.96
C SER A 292 -7.75 10.49 10.12
N PRO A 293 -7.86 9.43 10.94
CA PRO A 293 -6.85 9.10 11.94
C PRO A 293 -5.55 8.62 11.29
N ALA A 294 -4.43 8.88 11.96
CA ALA A 294 -3.12 8.27 11.76
C ALA A 294 -2.77 7.45 13.00
N VAL A 295 -2.14 6.29 12.83
CA VAL A 295 -1.75 5.38 13.92
C VAL A 295 -0.25 5.12 13.83
N ALA A 296 0.48 5.36 14.92
CA ALA A 296 1.91 5.08 15.01
C ALA A 296 2.39 5.08 16.46
N ASP A 297 3.55 4.47 16.72
CA ASP A 297 4.27 4.55 17.99
C ASP A 297 5.09 5.85 18.02
N LEU A 298 4.50 6.93 18.54
CA LEU A 298 5.12 8.26 18.45
C LEU A 298 6.33 8.38 19.37
N GLU A 299 6.30 7.68 20.50
CA GLU A 299 7.31 7.78 21.56
C GLU A 299 8.35 6.65 21.49
N ASN A 300 8.23 5.74 20.52
CA ASN A 300 9.05 4.54 20.34
C ASN A 300 9.10 3.70 21.64
N ASP A 301 7.94 3.51 22.26
CA ASP A 301 7.77 2.78 23.51
C ASP A 301 7.11 1.40 23.33
N GLY A 302 6.74 1.08 22.09
CA GLY A 302 6.03 -0.10 21.67
C GLY A 302 4.51 0.01 21.82
N SER A 303 3.94 1.17 22.14
CA SER A 303 2.50 1.40 22.22
C SER A 303 2.04 2.30 21.08
N LEU A 304 0.93 1.96 20.44
CA LEU A 304 0.41 2.78 19.35
C LEU A 304 -0.41 3.96 19.89
N GLU A 305 -0.18 5.13 19.30
CA GLU A 305 -0.99 6.33 19.47
C GLU A 305 -1.84 6.62 18.24
N VAL A 306 -2.98 7.27 18.51
CA VAL A 306 -3.91 7.73 17.49
C VAL A 306 -3.85 9.25 17.41
N VAL A 307 -3.50 9.78 16.24
CA VAL A 307 -3.48 11.21 15.99
C VAL A 307 -4.61 11.61 15.06
N VAL A 308 -5.37 12.64 15.44
CA VAL A 308 -6.52 13.10 14.64
C VAL A 308 -6.79 14.60 14.77
N GLY A 309 -7.12 15.24 13.65
CA GLY A 309 -7.56 16.63 13.60
C GLY A 309 -9.07 16.80 13.81
N SER A 310 -9.47 17.91 14.44
CA SER A 310 -10.89 18.28 14.59
C SER A 310 -11.17 19.71 14.15
N THR A 311 -12.39 19.97 13.69
CA THR A 311 -12.84 21.31 13.27
C THR A 311 -12.91 22.31 14.43
N ASN A 312 -12.69 21.87 15.66
CA ASN A 312 -12.51 22.77 16.81
C ASN A 312 -11.11 23.39 16.88
N TRP A 313 -10.29 23.17 15.85
CA TRP A 313 -8.94 23.71 15.66
C TRP A 313 -7.88 23.02 16.50
N ASN A 314 -8.18 21.84 17.05
CA ASN A 314 -7.21 21.07 17.80
C ASN A 314 -6.78 19.83 17.00
N LEU A 315 -5.49 19.54 17.10
CA LEU A 315 -4.95 18.21 16.85
C LEU A 315 -4.91 17.47 18.20
N TYR A 316 -5.32 16.21 18.20
CA TYR A 316 -5.37 15.34 19.36
C TYR A 316 -4.45 14.15 19.17
N CYS A 317 -3.71 13.79 20.22
CA CYS A 317 -3.07 12.51 20.36
C CYS A 317 -3.73 11.72 21.50
N ILE A 318 -4.07 10.48 21.21
CA ILE A 318 -4.90 9.61 22.04
C ILE A 318 -4.17 8.28 22.17
N ASP A 319 -4.08 7.74 23.38
CA ASP A 319 -3.49 6.42 23.61
C ASP A 319 -4.41 5.29 23.10
N SER A 320 -3.88 4.07 23.05
CA SER A 320 -4.62 2.86 22.65
C SER A 320 -5.90 2.59 23.46
N LEU A 321 -6.02 3.18 24.65
CA LEU A 321 -7.17 3.04 25.54
C LEU A 321 -8.22 4.16 25.37
N GLY A 322 -8.02 5.08 24.43
CA GLY A 322 -8.94 6.18 24.15
C GLY A 322 -8.78 7.38 25.09
N THR A 323 -7.64 7.52 25.77
CA THR A 323 -7.32 8.64 26.66
C THR A 323 -6.46 9.68 25.95
N GLU A 324 -6.80 10.96 26.07
CA GLU A 324 -5.98 12.05 25.54
C GLU A 324 -4.60 12.07 26.20
N LYS A 325 -3.52 11.89 25.42
CA LYS A 325 -2.14 12.15 25.84
C LYS A 325 -1.87 13.64 25.81
N TRP A 326 -2.19 14.28 24.68
CA TRP A 326 -2.07 15.72 24.50
C TRP A 326 -3.06 16.25 23.46
N SER A 327 -3.30 17.56 23.52
CA SER A 327 -3.97 18.29 22.45
C SER A 327 -3.34 19.66 22.26
N ILE A 328 -3.24 20.07 21.00
CA ILE A 328 -2.61 21.34 20.62
C ILE A 328 -3.57 22.13 19.73
N ALA A 329 -3.76 23.40 20.09
CA ALA A 329 -4.63 24.32 19.36
C ALA A 329 -3.86 24.96 18.20
N LEU A 330 -4.28 24.64 16.98
CA LEU A 330 -3.78 25.17 15.73
C LEU A 330 -4.85 26.11 15.12
N PHE A 331 -5.12 25.92 13.84
CA PHE A 331 -6.17 26.54 13.05
C PHE A 331 -7.13 25.45 12.55
N PRO A 332 -8.21 25.76 11.81
CA PRO A 332 -9.07 24.70 11.28
C PRO A 332 -8.23 23.66 10.52
N ILE A 333 -8.25 22.43 11.04
CA ILE A 333 -7.58 21.28 10.46
C ILE A 333 -8.60 20.58 9.57
N SER A 334 -8.24 20.40 8.29
CA SER A 334 -9.04 19.61 7.36
C SER A 334 -8.24 18.55 6.60
N SER A 335 -6.91 18.59 6.69
CA SER A 335 -6.04 17.49 6.27
C SER A 335 -5.98 16.39 7.32
N SER A 336 -5.72 15.16 6.89
CA SER A 336 -5.32 14.08 7.79
C SER A 336 -3.86 14.25 8.22
N PRO A 337 -3.51 13.97 9.48
CA PRO A 337 -2.13 13.98 9.95
C PRO A 337 -1.28 12.94 9.20
N CYS A 338 -0.01 13.28 9.04
CA CYS A 338 1.08 12.45 8.56
C CYS A 338 2.09 12.33 9.71
N VAL A 339 2.64 11.16 9.99
CA VAL A 339 3.69 10.90 10.96
C VAL A 339 4.96 10.47 10.24
N ALA A 340 6.12 10.89 10.73
CA ALA A 340 7.44 10.51 10.22
C ALA A 340 8.50 10.89 11.25
N ASP A 341 9.59 10.14 11.34
CA ASP A 341 10.80 10.56 12.08
C ASP A 341 11.59 11.53 11.19
N LEU A 342 11.32 12.84 11.32
CA LEU A 342 11.87 13.87 10.44
C LEU A 342 13.27 14.32 10.86
N ASP A 343 13.61 14.17 12.15
CA ASP A 343 14.90 14.58 12.70
C ASP A 343 15.88 13.42 12.93
N GLY A 344 15.38 12.18 12.83
CA GLY A 344 16.13 10.95 12.99
C GLY A 344 16.45 10.64 14.45
N ASP A 345 15.71 11.19 15.42
CA ASP A 345 15.93 10.95 16.85
C ASP A 345 15.29 9.65 17.35
N GLY A 346 14.53 8.98 16.49
CA GLY A 346 13.82 7.73 16.75
C GLY A 346 12.44 7.93 17.38
N THR A 347 11.97 9.16 17.56
CA THR A 347 10.59 9.51 17.88
C THR A 347 9.92 10.13 16.67
N MET A 348 8.58 10.14 16.66
CA MET A 348 7.85 10.55 15.46
C MET A 348 7.32 11.99 15.58
N GLU A 349 7.53 12.76 14.52
CA GLU A 349 6.87 14.05 14.32
C GLU A 349 5.52 13.86 13.64
N VAL A 350 4.56 14.70 14.03
CA VAL A 350 3.27 14.81 13.36
C VAL A 350 3.21 16.04 12.48
N LEU A 351 3.00 15.81 11.19
CA LEU A 351 2.71 16.79 10.17
C LEU A 351 1.22 16.95 9.93
N VAL A 352 0.73 18.19 9.88
CA VAL A 352 -0.68 18.46 9.56
C VAL A 352 -0.85 19.79 8.82
N GLY A 353 -1.64 19.78 7.75
CA GLY A 353 -2.07 20.98 7.04
C GLY A 353 -3.19 21.73 7.75
N ALA A 354 -3.14 23.06 7.71
CA ALA A 354 -4.18 23.89 8.30
C ALA A 354 -4.66 25.03 7.38
N ASP A 355 -5.88 25.52 7.67
CA ASP A 355 -6.54 26.58 6.91
C ASP A 355 -5.85 27.95 7.03
N ASP A 356 -4.85 28.10 7.90
CA ASP A 356 -4.06 29.33 8.10
C ASP A 356 -2.85 29.46 7.21
N THR A 357 -2.78 28.61 6.18
CA THR A 357 -1.78 28.60 5.13
C THR A 357 -0.47 27.89 5.41
N ASP A 358 -0.37 27.21 6.55
CA ASP A 358 0.83 26.52 6.99
C ASP A 358 0.63 24.99 7.08
N VAL A 359 1.73 24.27 6.89
CA VAL A 359 1.90 22.90 7.40
C VAL A 359 2.58 22.99 8.74
N TRP A 360 2.03 22.31 9.74
CA TRP A 360 2.51 22.28 11.11
C TRP A 360 3.26 20.98 11.37
N CYS A 361 4.42 21.08 12.03
CA CYS A 361 5.18 19.96 12.56
C CYS A 361 5.17 20.00 14.09
N ILE A 362 4.82 18.88 14.72
CA ILE A 362 4.54 18.74 16.15
C ILE A 362 5.31 17.52 16.66
N ASP A 363 6.07 17.65 17.75
CA ASP A 363 6.79 16.51 18.35
C ASP A 363 5.82 15.45 18.92
N HIS A 364 6.38 14.29 19.25
CA HIS A 364 5.69 13.21 19.95
C HIS A 364 5.02 13.64 21.28
N LEU A 365 5.45 14.75 21.91
CA LEU A 365 4.91 15.30 23.16
C LEU A 365 3.80 16.35 22.97
N GLY A 366 3.45 16.71 21.74
CA GLY A 366 2.46 17.74 21.44
C GLY A 366 2.97 19.18 21.57
N SER A 367 4.27 19.39 21.39
CA SER A 367 4.94 20.70 21.29
C SER A 367 5.28 21.02 19.84
N TYR A 368 5.46 22.31 19.55
CA TYR A 368 5.84 22.75 18.21
C TYR A 368 7.34 22.49 17.96
N GLU A 369 7.67 21.77 16.88
CA GLU A 369 9.05 21.46 16.44
C GLU A 369 9.65 22.45 15.43
N TRP A 370 8.78 23.17 14.69
CA TRP A 370 9.04 24.41 13.92
C TRP A 370 9.31 24.32 12.40
N PHE A 371 8.26 24.63 11.63
CA PHE A 371 8.30 25.67 10.59
C PHE A 371 6.88 26.11 10.21
N ARG A 372 6.77 27.27 9.55
CA ARG A 372 5.53 27.80 8.93
C ARG A 372 5.86 28.20 7.51
N MET A 373 5.13 27.67 6.55
CA MET A 373 5.33 27.97 5.14
C MET A 373 4.06 28.59 4.59
N ASN A 374 4.10 29.90 4.33
CA ASN A 374 2.99 30.67 3.75
C ASN A 374 2.65 30.16 2.34
N SER A 375 1.81 29.13 2.28
CA SER A 375 1.64 28.29 1.08
C SER A 375 0.22 28.35 0.53
N GLY A 376 -0.65 29.17 1.11
CA GLY A 376 -2.09 29.10 0.89
C GLY A 376 -2.72 28.00 1.72
N GLN A 377 -4.05 27.97 1.82
CA GLN A 377 -4.75 27.03 2.68
C GLN A 377 -4.38 25.59 2.30
N ILE A 378 -4.00 24.78 3.28
CA ILE A 378 -3.60 23.38 3.08
C ILE A 378 -4.72 22.49 3.59
N LYS A 379 -5.40 21.81 2.66
CA LYS A 379 -6.44 20.82 2.96
C LYS A 379 -6.04 19.40 2.61
N THR A 380 -4.95 19.25 1.89
CA THR A 380 -4.38 17.97 1.52
C THR A 380 -3.57 17.41 2.68
N SER A 381 -3.56 16.09 2.82
CA SER A 381 -2.60 15.46 3.73
C SER A 381 -1.19 15.66 3.18
N PRO A 382 -0.22 16.09 4.01
CA PRO A 382 1.19 16.00 3.66
C PRO A 382 1.59 14.54 3.40
N CYS A 383 2.60 14.34 2.57
CA CYS A 383 3.32 13.07 2.47
C CYS A 383 4.82 13.36 2.56
N VAL A 384 5.61 12.35 2.90
CA VAL A 384 7.02 12.51 3.24
C VAL A 384 7.84 11.43 2.53
N ALA A 385 8.90 11.84 1.87
CA ALA A 385 9.75 10.94 1.08
C ALA A 385 11.15 11.53 0.92
N ASP A 386 12.18 10.69 0.87
CA ASP A 386 13.52 11.12 0.43
C ASP A 386 13.56 11.09 -1.10
N ILE A 387 13.40 12.25 -1.72
CA ILE A 387 13.18 12.35 -3.18
C ILE A 387 14.49 12.34 -3.98
N ASP A 388 15.62 12.57 -3.33
CA ASP A 388 16.93 12.64 -3.97
C ASP A 388 17.98 11.73 -3.33
N ASP A 389 17.56 10.78 -2.50
CA ASP A 389 18.37 9.72 -1.90
C ASP A 389 19.59 10.31 -1.16
N ASP A 390 19.35 11.42 -0.44
CA ASP A 390 20.39 12.10 0.33
C ASP A 390 20.34 11.79 1.83
N GLY A 391 19.38 10.95 2.24
CA GLY A 391 19.09 10.53 3.61
C GLY A 391 18.24 11.53 4.39
N ILE A 392 17.69 12.56 3.75
CA ILE A 392 16.87 13.59 4.38
C ILE A 392 15.47 13.57 3.76
N LEU A 393 14.45 13.51 4.61
CA LEU A 393 13.07 13.56 4.13
C LEU A 393 12.69 14.94 3.61
N GLU A 394 12.03 14.93 2.45
CA GLU A 394 11.24 16.04 1.97
C GLU A 394 9.76 15.87 2.29
N ILE A 395 9.14 17.01 2.58
CA ILE A 395 7.71 17.09 2.85
C ILE A 395 7.02 17.67 1.62
N PHE A 396 6.04 16.92 1.12
CA PHE A 396 5.22 17.26 -0.03
C PHE A 396 3.81 17.58 0.40
N TYR A 397 3.27 18.65 -0.15
CA TYR A 397 1.89 19.05 0.10
C TYR A 397 1.38 19.99 -0.98
N CYS A 398 0.06 20.02 -1.10
CA CYS A 398 -0.61 20.83 -2.09
C CYS A 398 -1.48 21.90 -1.43
N SER A 399 -1.60 23.04 -2.11
CA SER A 399 -2.41 24.16 -1.62
C SER A 399 -3.66 24.40 -2.45
N LEU A 400 -4.65 25.03 -1.83
CA LEU A 400 -5.82 25.57 -2.53
C LEU A 400 -5.48 26.72 -3.49
N TRP A 401 -4.22 27.16 -3.56
CA TRP A 401 -3.77 28.11 -4.58
C TRP A 401 -3.18 27.43 -5.82
N GLY A 402 -3.30 26.10 -5.91
CA GLY A 402 -2.88 25.29 -7.06
C GLY A 402 -1.37 25.08 -7.18
N PHE A 403 -0.67 25.09 -6.04
CA PHE A 403 0.75 24.79 -5.96
C PHE A 403 0.99 23.44 -5.30
N LEU A 404 1.94 22.68 -5.85
CA LEU A 404 2.64 21.58 -5.17
C LEU A 404 3.93 22.15 -4.59
N TYR A 405 4.17 21.86 -3.32
CA TYR A 405 5.36 22.25 -2.58
C TYR A 405 6.20 21.03 -2.27
N CYS A 406 7.51 21.18 -2.40
CA CYS A 406 8.51 20.25 -1.88
C CYS A 406 9.40 21.02 -0.92
N THR A 407 9.46 20.54 0.32
CA THR A 407 10.17 21.21 1.40
C THR A 407 11.24 20.29 1.97
N GLY A 408 12.49 20.73 1.92
CA GLY A 408 13.57 20.05 2.63
C GLY A 408 13.63 20.48 4.08
N VAL A 409 13.97 19.54 4.94
CA VAL A 409 14.20 19.70 6.38
C VAL A 409 15.72 19.68 6.62
N THR A 410 16.32 20.64 7.34
CA THR A 410 17.77 20.65 7.61
C THR A 410 18.09 20.20 9.03
N ASP A 411 19.25 19.58 9.24
CA ASP A 411 19.83 19.08 10.52
C ASP A 411 19.48 17.62 10.91
N VAL A 412 19.14 16.77 9.95
CA VAL A 412 19.12 15.31 10.18
C VAL A 412 20.57 14.81 10.33
N THR A 413 20.90 14.22 11.48
CA THR A 413 22.24 13.63 11.73
C THR A 413 22.24 12.10 11.74
N SER A 414 21.09 11.49 11.45
CA SER A 414 20.86 10.05 11.45
C SER A 414 20.56 9.53 10.06
N SER A 415 20.71 8.22 9.89
CA SER A 415 20.46 7.45 8.66
C SER A 415 19.32 6.44 8.85
N GLY A 416 18.49 6.64 9.87
CA GLY A 416 17.30 5.82 10.16
C GLY A 416 16.13 6.77 10.20
N VAL A 417 15.46 6.90 9.08
CA VAL A 417 14.51 7.96 8.81
C VAL A 417 13.30 7.26 8.19
N ALA A 418 12.14 7.37 8.84
CA ALA A 418 10.92 6.64 8.48
C ALA A 418 9.97 7.53 7.65
N PRO A 419 9.84 7.31 6.33
CA PRO A 419 9.01 8.12 5.44
C PRO A 419 7.53 7.70 5.42
N TRP A 420 6.70 8.54 4.81
CA TRP A 420 5.29 8.22 4.54
C TRP A 420 4.93 8.59 3.10
N TYR A 421 5.24 7.68 2.17
CA TYR A 421 5.24 7.94 0.72
C TYR A 421 3.84 8.12 0.12
N THR A 422 2.86 7.41 0.66
CA THR A 422 1.52 7.33 0.07
C THR A 422 0.47 8.06 0.90
N PHE A 423 -0.72 8.24 0.33
CA PHE A 423 -1.83 8.76 1.10
C PHE A 423 -2.19 7.80 2.24
N ARG A 424 -1.78 8.16 3.47
CA ARG A 424 -1.97 7.35 4.70
C ARG A 424 -1.10 6.10 4.75
N GLY A 425 0.02 6.10 4.03
CA GLY A 425 1.11 5.16 4.25
C GLY A 425 1.19 3.95 3.40
N SER A 426 0.05 3.31 3.16
CA SER A 426 0.01 2.11 2.34
C SER A 426 -1.07 2.20 1.26
N ASN A 427 -0.93 1.35 0.24
CA ASN A 427 -1.94 1.11 -0.78
C ASN A 427 -3.26 0.58 -0.21
N PHE A 428 -3.20 0.01 1.00
CA PHE A 428 -4.32 -0.50 1.78
C PHE A 428 -5.07 0.61 2.55
N HIS A 429 -4.52 1.84 2.56
CA HIS A 429 -5.04 3.01 3.28
C HIS A 429 -5.23 2.76 4.78
N THR A 430 -4.38 1.93 5.38
CA THR A 430 -4.48 1.51 6.78
C THR A 430 -4.29 2.67 7.74
N GLY A 431 -3.51 3.68 7.34
CA GLY A 431 -3.14 4.80 8.23
C GLY A 431 -1.97 4.46 9.15
N ASN A 432 -1.19 3.43 8.81
CA ASN A 432 -0.01 2.96 9.52
C ASN A 432 1.28 3.40 8.80
N MET A 433 2.36 3.57 9.57
CA MET A 433 3.71 3.89 9.08
C MET A 433 4.35 2.70 8.38
N ASP A 434 5.22 2.97 7.40
CA ASP A 434 6.09 2.04 6.68
C ASP A 434 7.53 2.55 6.90
N ASN A 435 8.30 1.83 7.70
CA ASN A 435 9.56 2.31 8.25
C ASN A 435 10.78 1.93 7.40
N ASP A 436 10.73 0.86 6.60
CA ASP A 436 11.84 0.41 5.74
C ASP A 436 11.61 0.58 4.24
N THR A 437 10.47 1.16 3.87
CA THR A 437 10.23 1.86 2.61
C THR A 437 9.95 0.95 1.42
N ASP A 438 9.48 -0.25 1.67
CA ASP A 438 9.19 -1.26 0.66
C ASP A 438 7.71 -1.26 0.19
N TYR A 439 6.89 -0.31 0.67
CA TYR A 439 5.43 -0.22 0.46
C TYR A 439 4.56 -1.17 1.31
N LEU A 440 5.16 -1.95 2.21
CA LEU A 440 4.49 -2.75 3.24
C LEU A 440 4.51 -1.98 4.57
N ASP A 441 3.34 -1.64 5.12
CA ASP A 441 3.31 -0.94 6.42
C ASP A 441 3.71 -1.84 7.59
N ASP A 442 4.32 -1.30 8.64
CA ASP A 442 4.90 -2.03 9.79
C ASP A 442 3.94 -3.04 10.42
N ILE A 443 2.64 -2.73 10.39
CA ILE A 443 1.59 -3.60 10.93
C ILE A 443 1.29 -4.75 9.97
N THR A 444 1.31 -4.49 8.68
CA THR A 444 1.18 -5.51 7.63
C THR A 444 2.40 -6.43 7.62
N GLU A 445 3.59 -5.92 7.85
CA GLU A 445 4.80 -6.73 8.02
C GLU A 445 4.72 -7.67 9.23
N ASP A 446 4.19 -7.18 10.36
CA ASP A 446 3.90 -8.01 11.53
C ASP A 446 2.94 -9.17 11.18
N TYR A 447 2.07 -9.04 10.18
CA TYR A 447 1.23 -10.12 9.67
C TYR A 447 2.05 -11.16 8.88
N TYR A 448 2.81 -10.70 7.88
CA TYR A 448 3.64 -11.53 7.01
C TYR A 448 4.91 -12.08 7.68
N LYS A 449 5.24 -11.62 8.89
CA LYS A 449 6.44 -11.98 9.66
C LYS A 449 7.74 -11.50 9.02
N THR A 450 7.65 -10.48 8.18
CA THR A 450 8.77 -9.70 7.68
C THR A 450 9.27 -8.75 8.76
N ASN A 451 10.39 -8.07 8.52
CA ASN A 451 11.07 -7.22 9.48
C ASN A 451 10.83 -5.74 9.16
N PRO A 452 10.09 -4.98 10.02
CA PRO A 452 9.72 -3.57 9.78
C PRO A 452 10.80 -2.52 9.70
N ASN A 453 12.05 -2.94 9.56
CA ASN A 453 13.21 -2.07 9.51
C ASN A 453 14.18 -2.56 8.41
N ASN A 454 13.74 -3.45 7.53
CA ASN A 454 14.55 -4.08 6.50
C ASN A 454 13.68 -4.63 5.37
N ASN A 455 13.62 -3.87 4.28
CA ASN A 455 12.86 -4.13 3.06
C ASN A 455 13.16 -5.44 2.31
N ASP A 456 14.12 -6.26 2.78
CA ASP A 456 14.54 -7.56 2.23
C ASP A 456 14.86 -8.46 3.42
N THR A 457 13.83 -9.08 4.01
CA THR A 457 13.88 -9.73 5.32
C THR A 457 14.87 -10.89 5.38
N ASP A 458 15.00 -11.64 4.29
CA ASP A 458 15.83 -12.85 4.23
C ASP A 458 17.17 -12.66 3.50
N PHE A 459 17.41 -11.46 2.99
CA PHE A 459 18.64 -10.99 2.36
C PHE A 459 18.98 -11.72 1.06
N ASP A 460 17.98 -12.06 0.27
CA ASP A 460 18.17 -12.69 -1.02
C ASP A 460 18.32 -11.69 -2.17
N SER A 461 17.99 -10.41 -1.96
CA SER A 461 17.95 -9.27 -2.91
C SER A 461 16.61 -9.03 -3.62
N LEU A 462 15.54 -9.70 -3.20
CA LEU A 462 14.16 -9.36 -3.50
C LEU A 462 13.58 -8.55 -2.32
N GLU A 463 12.70 -7.59 -2.60
CA GLU A 463 12.08 -6.79 -1.54
C GLU A 463 10.84 -7.52 -1.00
N ASP A 464 10.57 -7.44 0.30
CA ASP A 464 9.48 -8.16 0.98
C ASP A 464 8.13 -7.94 0.29
N TRP A 465 7.83 -6.70 -0.09
CA TRP A 465 6.65 -6.37 -0.90
C TRP A 465 6.62 -7.07 -2.26
N ASP A 466 7.74 -7.08 -2.99
CA ASP A 466 7.84 -7.73 -4.30
C ASP A 466 7.66 -9.25 -4.15
N GLU A 467 8.18 -9.86 -3.09
CA GLU A 467 8.01 -11.28 -2.81
C GLU A 467 6.56 -11.65 -2.50
N ILE A 468 5.89 -10.85 -1.67
CA ILE A 468 4.51 -11.10 -1.27
C ILE A 468 3.53 -10.89 -2.42
N TYR A 469 3.72 -9.83 -3.22
CA TYR A 469 2.72 -9.39 -4.20
C TYR A 469 3.11 -9.58 -5.67
N TYR A 470 4.39 -9.78 -5.99
CA TYR A 470 4.87 -9.88 -7.38
C TYR A 470 5.49 -11.25 -7.71
N LEU A 471 6.25 -11.87 -6.80
CA LEU A 471 7.03 -13.09 -7.03
C LEU A 471 6.48 -14.36 -6.34
N PRO A 472 5.31 -14.25 -5.69
CA PRO A 472 4.83 -15.14 -4.61
C PRO A 472 5.85 -16.08 -3.92
N THR A 473 7.02 -15.57 -3.52
CA THR A 473 8.02 -16.29 -2.72
C THR A 473 7.74 -16.13 -1.22
N ASP A 474 8.43 -16.88 -0.36
CA ASP A 474 8.38 -16.69 1.10
C ASP A 474 9.41 -15.62 1.51
N PRO A 475 8.99 -14.38 1.84
CA PRO A 475 9.92 -13.27 2.14
C PRO A 475 10.77 -13.47 3.39
N THR A 476 10.56 -14.58 4.11
CA THR A 476 11.34 -14.93 5.29
C THR A 476 12.34 -16.05 5.01
N ASN A 477 12.45 -16.49 3.76
CA ASN A 477 13.24 -17.65 3.36
C ASN A 477 13.76 -17.57 1.92
N ASN A 478 15.05 -17.24 1.81
CA ASN A 478 15.80 -17.04 0.56
C ASN A 478 15.98 -18.24 -0.39
N ASP A 479 15.20 -19.30 -0.23
CA ASP A 479 15.19 -20.57 -0.97
C ASP A 479 13.81 -21.20 -0.71
N SER A 480 12.79 -20.65 -1.37
CA SER A 480 11.37 -20.86 -1.07
C SER A 480 10.92 -22.31 -1.21
N ASP A 481 11.49 -23.06 -2.14
CA ASP A 481 11.17 -24.47 -2.36
C ASP A 481 12.19 -25.47 -1.75
N PHE A 482 13.31 -24.96 -1.23
CA PHE A 482 14.39 -25.72 -0.59
C PHE A 482 15.14 -26.66 -1.53
N ASP A 483 15.18 -26.37 -2.81
CA ASP A 483 15.92 -27.13 -3.81
C ASP A 483 17.43 -26.80 -3.77
N GLY A 484 17.77 -25.69 -3.11
CA GLY A 484 19.10 -25.22 -2.87
C GLY A 484 19.56 -24.11 -3.80
N LEU A 485 18.75 -23.55 -4.69
CA LEU A 485 18.94 -22.23 -5.31
C LEU A 485 18.38 -21.14 -4.39
N ARG A 486 18.59 -19.87 -4.77
CA ARG A 486 17.97 -18.74 -4.07
C ARG A 486 16.95 -18.13 -5.01
N ASP A 487 15.87 -17.57 -4.47
CA ASP A 487 14.76 -17.08 -5.29
C ASP A 487 15.26 -15.99 -6.28
N ASP A 488 16.13 -15.07 -5.82
CA ASP A 488 16.83 -14.10 -6.69
C ASP A 488 17.62 -14.76 -7.84
N GLU A 489 18.32 -15.86 -7.58
CA GLU A 489 19.11 -16.60 -8.57
C GLU A 489 18.20 -17.25 -9.61
N GLU A 490 17.11 -17.84 -9.17
CA GLU A 490 16.12 -18.49 -10.03
C GLU A 490 15.46 -17.49 -10.96
N ILE A 491 14.97 -16.37 -10.43
CA ILE A 491 14.26 -15.36 -11.20
C ILE A 491 15.22 -14.62 -12.15
N LEU A 492 16.37 -14.16 -11.66
CA LEU A 492 17.25 -13.26 -12.42
C LEU A 492 18.29 -13.98 -13.29
N THR A 493 18.66 -15.21 -12.95
CA THR A 493 19.76 -15.93 -13.60
C THR A 493 19.30 -17.16 -14.37
N TYR A 494 18.53 -18.04 -13.73
CA TYR A 494 18.19 -19.35 -14.30
C TYR A 494 16.83 -19.39 -15.00
N ASN A 495 15.96 -18.41 -14.72
CA ASN A 495 14.59 -18.34 -15.20
C ASN A 495 13.81 -19.64 -14.87
N THR A 496 13.99 -20.16 -13.65
CA THR A 496 13.23 -21.26 -13.03
C THR A 496 12.09 -20.69 -12.18
N ASP A 497 11.19 -21.56 -11.70
CA ASP A 497 10.08 -21.17 -10.83
C ASP A 497 10.48 -21.37 -9.36
N PRO A 498 10.70 -20.29 -8.56
CA PRO A 498 11.31 -20.37 -7.23
C PRO A 498 10.45 -21.08 -6.16
N VAL A 499 9.25 -21.51 -6.53
CA VAL A 499 8.35 -22.31 -5.67
C VAL A 499 8.12 -23.72 -6.20
N ASP A 500 8.88 -24.16 -7.22
CA ASP A 500 8.80 -25.49 -7.84
C ASP A 500 10.19 -26.15 -7.95
N GLU A 501 10.49 -27.05 -7.01
CA GLU A 501 11.81 -27.71 -6.84
C GLU A 501 12.40 -28.45 -8.06
N ASP A 502 11.64 -28.59 -9.15
CA ASP A 502 11.97 -29.32 -10.40
C ASP A 502 11.18 -28.68 -11.55
N SER A 503 11.71 -27.59 -12.11
CA SER A 503 11.04 -26.73 -13.08
C SER A 503 10.65 -27.49 -14.36
N ASP A 504 11.56 -28.31 -14.87
CA ASP A 504 11.34 -29.03 -16.12
C ASP A 504 10.58 -30.35 -15.94
N LYS A 505 10.54 -30.93 -14.72
CA LYS A 505 9.83 -32.14 -14.32
C LYS A 505 10.47 -33.43 -14.82
N ASP A 506 11.78 -33.48 -14.92
CA ASP A 506 12.55 -34.67 -15.29
C ASP A 506 12.93 -35.55 -14.07
N GLY A 507 12.89 -34.96 -12.86
CA GLY A 507 13.18 -35.62 -11.59
C GLY A 507 14.54 -35.26 -10.96
N LEU A 508 15.32 -34.35 -11.55
CA LEU A 508 16.38 -33.60 -10.87
C LEU A 508 15.81 -32.32 -10.27
N LEU A 509 16.47 -31.83 -9.23
CA LEU A 509 16.12 -30.51 -8.67
C LEU A 509 16.92 -29.42 -9.38
N ASP A 510 16.37 -28.23 -9.57
CA ASP A 510 17.02 -27.15 -10.32
C ASP A 510 18.39 -26.79 -9.69
N GLY A 511 18.45 -26.78 -8.36
CA GLY A 511 19.69 -26.62 -7.60
C GLY A 511 20.70 -27.74 -7.75
N GLU A 512 20.27 -28.99 -7.95
CA GLU A 512 21.17 -30.09 -8.28
C GLU A 512 21.74 -29.93 -9.70
N GLU A 513 20.89 -29.55 -10.64
CA GLU A 513 21.26 -29.32 -12.04
C GLU A 513 22.30 -28.22 -12.16
N VAL A 514 22.04 -27.06 -11.58
CA VAL A 514 22.95 -25.92 -11.61
C VAL A 514 24.25 -26.21 -10.84
N LYS A 515 24.16 -26.71 -9.60
CA LYS A 515 25.33 -26.77 -8.68
C LYS A 515 26.16 -28.03 -8.83
N LEU A 516 25.57 -29.15 -9.25
CA LEU A 516 26.24 -30.45 -9.29
C LEU A 516 26.47 -30.97 -10.71
N TYR A 517 25.48 -30.87 -11.58
CA TYR A 517 25.50 -31.53 -12.89
C TYR A 517 25.82 -30.60 -14.05
N SER A 518 25.67 -29.28 -13.86
CA SER A 518 25.80 -28.26 -14.91
C SER A 518 24.89 -28.51 -16.11
N THR A 519 23.67 -29.01 -15.86
CA THR A 519 22.57 -29.15 -16.83
C THR A 519 21.69 -27.89 -16.83
N ASP A 520 20.80 -27.75 -17.80
CA ASP A 520 19.84 -26.64 -17.90
C ASP A 520 18.55 -27.02 -17.16
N PRO A 521 18.23 -26.39 -16.01
CA PRO A 521 17.07 -26.77 -15.19
C PRO A 521 15.70 -26.55 -15.84
N ASN A 522 15.67 -25.95 -17.04
CA ASN A 522 14.47 -25.77 -17.83
C ASN A 522 14.36 -26.75 -19.01
N ASP A 523 15.30 -27.68 -19.17
CA ASP A 523 15.34 -28.62 -20.29
C ASP A 523 15.65 -30.05 -19.86
N LYS A 524 14.62 -30.90 -19.93
CA LYS A 524 14.69 -32.31 -19.49
C LYS A 524 15.82 -33.11 -20.14
N ASP A 525 16.39 -32.66 -21.25
CA ASP A 525 17.40 -33.33 -22.07
C ASP A 525 18.40 -32.27 -22.57
N THR A 526 19.31 -31.85 -21.68
CA THR A 526 20.22 -30.71 -21.90
C THR A 526 21.06 -30.84 -23.18
N ASP A 527 21.41 -32.06 -23.60
CA ASP A 527 22.28 -32.28 -24.75
C ASP A 527 21.55 -32.75 -26.03
N GLU A 528 20.23 -32.88 -25.97
CA GLU A 528 19.30 -33.22 -27.04
C GLU A 528 19.54 -34.60 -27.68
N ASP A 529 20.00 -35.60 -26.91
CA ASP A 529 20.28 -36.94 -27.44
C ASP A 529 19.11 -37.95 -27.28
N GLY A 530 18.06 -37.54 -26.56
CA GLY A 530 16.79 -38.24 -26.42
C GLY A 530 16.62 -38.99 -25.10
N TYR A 531 17.54 -38.82 -24.14
CA TYR A 531 17.46 -39.30 -22.77
C TYR A 531 17.36 -38.11 -21.82
N THR A 532 16.65 -38.27 -20.70
CA THR A 532 16.57 -37.15 -19.76
C THR A 532 17.81 -37.07 -18.88
N ASP A 533 18.16 -35.87 -18.40
CA ASP A 533 19.33 -35.64 -17.57
C ASP A 533 19.32 -36.52 -16.33
N TYR A 534 18.15 -36.65 -15.67
CA TYR A 534 17.93 -37.57 -14.57
C TYR A 534 18.30 -39.01 -14.93
N LEU A 535 17.87 -39.49 -16.10
CA LEU A 535 18.07 -40.86 -16.55
C LEU A 535 19.55 -41.15 -16.82
N GLU A 536 20.26 -40.17 -17.37
CA GLU A 536 21.68 -40.25 -17.63
C GLU A 536 22.50 -40.34 -16.34
N ILE A 537 22.18 -39.51 -15.35
CA ILE A 537 22.85 -39.51 -14.05
C ILE A 537 22.66 -40.87 -13.33
N ILE A 538 21.45 -41.45 -13.33
CA ILE A 538 21.22 -42.75 -12.68
C ILE A 538 21.89 -43.91 -13.43
N GLU A 539 22.06 -43.82 -14.75
CA GLU A 539 22.78 -44.80 -15.57
C GLU A 539 24.30 -44.52 -15.66
N ASN A 540 24.79 -43.45 -15.01
CA ASN A 540 26.18 -43.00 -14.99
C ASN A 540 26.74 -42.62 -16.37
N THR A 541 25.91 -41.99 -17.20
CA THR A 541 26.31 -41.32 -18.44
C THR A 541 26.37 -39.81 -18.23
N ASN A 542 26.80 -39.04 -19.23
CA ASN A 542 27.07 -37.62 -19.06
C ASN A 542 25.97 -36.79 -19.73
N PRO A 543 25.10 -36.08 -18.96
CA PRO A 543 23.95 -35.32 -19.47
C PRO A 543 24.31 -34.04 -20.25
N ASN A 544 25.55 -33.96 -20.73
CA ASN A 544 26.13 -32.80 -21.38
C ASN A 544 26.99 -33.22 -22.59
N ASP A 545 26.98 -34.50 -22.96
CA ASP A 545 27.68 -35.02 -24.14
C ASP A 545 26.75 -35.95 -24.93
N PRO A 546 26.21 -35.51 -26.08
CA PRO A 546 25.19 -36.25 -26.85
C PRO A 546 25.72 -37.51 -27.53
N ASN A 547 26.93 -37.94 -27.17
CA ASN A 547 27.57 -39.18 -27.59
C ASN A 547 27.79 -40.17 -26.43
N ASP A 548 27.43 -39.80 -25.20
CA ASP A 548 27.55 -40.59 -23.99
C ASP A 548 26.17 -40.80 -23.37
N TYR A 549 25.36 -41.67 -23.98
CA TYR A 549 23.99 -41.99 -23.57
C TYR A 549 23.82 -43.39 -22.97
N PRO A 550 22.72 -43.63 -22.23
CA PRO A 550 22.33 -44.96 -21.75
C PRO A 550 22.19 -45.97 -22.90
N LEU A 551 22.89 -47.10 -22.80
CA LEU A 551 22.74 -48.19 -23.78
C LEU A 551 21.37 -48.85 -23.62
N GLU A 552 20.55 -48.86 -24.67
CA GLU A 552 19.25 -49.55 -24.64
C GLU A 552 19.37 -50.96 -23.99
N PRO A 553 18.43 -51.34 -23.09
CA PRO A 553 18.42 -52.68 -22.55
C PRO A 553 18.28 -53.66 -23.71
N ILE A 554 19.27 -54.55 -23.86
CA ILE A 554 19.27 -55.57 -24.90
C ILE A 554 17.97 -56.38 -24.77
N THR A 555 16.96 -56.05 -25.60
CA THR A 555 15.78 -56.86 -25.76
C THR A 555 16.20 -58.12 -26.51
N VAL A 556 16.68 -59.10 -25.76
CA VAL A 556 16.84 -60.46 -26.27
C VAL A 556 15.43 -60.99 -26.50
N THR A 557 14.85 -60.74 -27.68
CA THR A 557 13.65 -61.45 -28.10
C THR A 557 13.99 -62.94 -28.11
N PRO A 558 13.39 -63.79 -27.26
CA PRO A 558 13.62 -65.22 -27.35
C PRO A 558 13.13 -65.71 -28.74
N PRO A 559 13.83 -66.66 -29.36
CA PRO A 559 13.43 -67.17 -30.67
C PRO A 559 12.03 -67.80 -30.57
N PRO A 560 11.21 -67.76 -31.64
CA PRO A 560 9.83 -68.20 -31.56
C PRO A 560 9.79 -69.69 -31.21
N GLU A 561 9.16 -70.02 -30.07
CA GLU A 561 8.89 -71.41 -29.70
C GLU A 561 7.91 -72.02 -30.71
N THR A 562 8.36 -73.05 -31.42
CA THR A 562 7.52 -73.89 -32.26
C THR A 562 6.46 -74.61 -31.42
N ILE A 563 5.25 -74.08 -31.37
CA ILE A 563 4.09 -74.73 -30.73
C ILE A 563 3.68 -75.93 -31.59
N THR A 564 3.94 -77.14 -31.09
CA THR A 564 3.33 -78.36 -31.63
C THR A 564 2.02 -78.61 -30.89
N VAL A 565 0.91 -78.41 -31.60
CA VAL A 565 -0.44 -78.68 -31.08
C VAL A 565 -0.73 -80.18 -31.17
N THR A 566 -0.93 -80.84 -30.02
CA THR A 566 -1.64 -82.12 -29.94
C THR A 566 -3.00 -81.90 -29.27
N PRO A 567 -4.11 -82.47 -29.79
CA PRO A 567 -5.45 -82.20 -29.28
C PRO A 567 -5.74 -83.02 -28.00
N PRO A 568 -6.61 -82.51 -27.10
CA PRO A 568 -6.85 -83.12 -25.80
C PRO A 568 -7.89 -84.26 -25.86
N PRO A 569 -7.83 -85.24 -24.97
CA PRO A 569 -8.99 -86.05 -24.60
C PRO A 569 -9.75 -85.43 -23.43
N ASP A 570 -11.07 -85.35 -23.57
CA ASP A 570 -12.03 -84.89 -22.57
C ASP A 570 -11.93 -85.65 -21.24
N THR A 571 -11.99 -84.96 -20.09
CA THR A 571 -12.70 -85.44 -18.90
C THR A 571 -12.93 -84.38 -17.82
N ILE A 572 -14.02 -84.61 -17.08
CA ILE A 572 -14.82 -83.72 -16.24
C ILE A 572 -14.30 -83.74 -14.77
N THR A 573 -14.75 -82.75 -13.98
CA THR A 573 -15.21 -82.77 -12.56
C THR A 573 -14.39 -82.07 -11.45
N GLN A 574 -15.04 -81.02 -10.90
CA GLN A 574 -15.37 -80.71 -9.49
C GLN A 574 -14.32 -80.36 -8.41
N ASN A 575 -14.63 -79.22 -7.76
CA ASN A 575 -14.59 -78.90 -6.31
C ASN A 575 -13.32 -78.29 -5.65
N ASN A 576 -13.45 -76.99 -5.35
CA ASN A 576 -13.36 -76.31 -4.03
C ASN A 576 -12.14 -76.46 -3.09
N THR A 577 -11.47 -75.29 -2.90
CA THR A 577 -10.86 -74.66 -1.68
C THR A 577 -9.60 -75.30 -1.06
N ILE A 578 -8.53 -74.56 -0.69
CA ILE A 578 -8.31 -73.69 0.51
C ILE A 578 -7.00 -72.87 0.28
N THR A 579 -7.02 -71.51 0.28
CA THR A 579 -6.70 -70.52 1.35
C THR A 579 -5.22 -70.36 1.77
N THR A 580 -4.66 -69.14 1.61
CA THR A 580 -3.74 -68.48 2.58
C THR A 580 -3.82 -66.94 2.47
N THR A 581 -3.60 -66.29 3.61
CA THR A 581 -3.85 -64.93 4.14
C THR A 581 -3.07 -63.73 3.56
N ILE A 582 -3.70 -62.55 3.58
CA ILE A 582 -3.05 -61.24 3.78
C ILE A 582 -3.88 -60.46 4.82
N GLU A 583 -3.22 -60.02 5.89
CA GLU A 583 -3.77 -59.18 6.96
C GLU A 583 -3.75 -57.70 6.56
N THR A 584 -4.93 -57.07 6.66
CA THR A 584 -5.26 -55.66 6.98
C THR A 584 -4.32 -54.54 6.52
N GLY A 585 -4.76 -53.48 5.84
CA GLY A 585 -6.11 -53.05 5.53
C GLY A 585 -6.13 -51.56 5.23
N ILE A 586 -6.72 -51.18 4.09
CA ILE A 586 -7.57 -50.01 3.82
C ILE A 586 -8.11 -50.23 2.40
N MET A 587 -9.41 -50.05 2.26
CA MET A 587 -10.19 -50.31 1.04
C MET A 587 -10.20 -49.04 0.17
N LEU A 588 -9.59 -49.09 -1.01
CA LEU A 588 -9.99 -48.24 -2.13
C LEU A 588 -11.10 -48.96 -2.89
N THR A 589 -12.24 -48.31 -3.08
CA THR A 589 -13.24 -48.71 -4.09
C THR A 589 -13.52 -47.53 -5.00
N SER A 590 -12.87 -47.50 -6.17
CA SER A 590 -13.36 -46.76 -7.33
C SER A 590 -14.22 -47.69 -8.17
N VAL A 591 -15.36 -47.19 -8.67
CA VAL A 591 -16.19 -47.89 -9.65
C VAL A 591 -16.06 -47.11 -10.96
N LEU A 592 -15.43 -47.74 -11.95
CA LEU A 592 -15.31 -47.24 -13.32
C LEU A 592 -16.62 -47.56 -14.07
N ILE A 593 -17.37 -46.55 -14.51
CA ILE A 593 -18.44 -46.72 -15.50
C ILE A 593 -18.05 -45.89 -16.72
N THR A 594 -17.73 -46.58 -17.81
CA THR A 594 -17.45 -45.98 -19.11
C THR A 594 -18.74 -45.73 -19.87
N THR A 595 -19.05 -44.47 -20.17
CA THR A 595 -19.85 -44.09 -21.34
C THR A 595 -19.18 -42.92 -22.04
N ALA A 596 -19.15 -42.99 -23.36
CA ALA A 596 -18.42 -42.07 -24.23
C ALA A 596 -18.85 -40.60 -24.04
N ILE A 597 -17.83 -39.72 -24.01
CA ILE A 597 -17.83 -38.25 -24.07
C ILE A 597 -18.00 -37.52 -22.71
N GLY A 598 -16.86 -37.05 -22.16
CA GLY A 598 -16.74 -35.98 -21.15
C GLY A 598 -16.63 -36.43 -19.68
N ILE A 599 -15.47 -36.23 -19.04
CA ILE A 599 -15.22 -36.55 -17.61
C ILE A 599 -15.41 -35.30 -16.76
N THR A 600 -16.22 -35.39 -15.70
CA THR A 600 -16.26 -34.47 -14.56
C THR A 600 -15.92 -35.29 -13.31
N VAL A 601 -14.89 -34.88 -12.56
CA VAL A 601 -14.52 -35.50 -11.29
C VAL A 601 -15.14 -34.69 -10.16
N VAL A 602 -15.91 -35.34 -9.28
CA VAL A 602 -16.43 -34.74 -8.04
C VAL A 602 -15.84 -35.52 -6.87
N VAL A 603 -14.98 -34.87 -6.08
CA VAL A 603 -14.44 -35.41 -4.83
C VAL A 603 -15.26 -34.81 -3.68
N VAL A 604 -15.81 -35.66 -2.81
CA VAL A 604 -16.47 -35.24 -1.57
C VAL A 604 -15.73 -35.84 -0.39
N LEU A 605 -15.08 -34.99 0.41
CA LEU A 605 -14.38 -35.38 1.64
C LEU A 605 -15.31 -35.21 2.85
N PHE A 606 -15.39 -36.23 3.71
CA PHE A 606 -16.01 -36.10 5.04
C PHE A 606 -14.93 -36.19 6.12
N ARG A 607 -14.70 -35.08 6.83
CA ARG A 607 -13.81 -35.01 8.00
C ARG A 607 -14.56 -35.51 9.24
N LYS A 608 -14.07 -36.57 9.88
CA LYS A 608 -14.63 -37.11 11.13
C LYS A 608 -13.93 -36.47 12.33
N ARG A 609 -14.56 -35.49 12.99
CA ARG A 609 -14.12 -34.97 14.30
C ARG A 609 -14.11 -36.12 15.32
N GLN A 610 -12.95 -36.45 15.90
CA GLN A 610 -12.88 -37.20 17.16
C GLN A 610 -12.83 -36.22 18.33
N LYS A 611 -13.41 -36.66 19.46
CA LYS A 611 -13.62 -35.92 20.70
C LYS A 611 -12.33 -35.62 21.45
#